data_AF-A0A937AGX8-F1
#
_entry.id   AF-A0A937AGX8-F1
#
_cell.length_a   1.000
_cell.length_b   1.000
_cell.length_c   1.000
_cell.angle_alpha   90.00
_cell.angle_beta   90.00
_cell.angle_gamma   90.00
#
_symmetry.space_group_name_H-M   'P 1'
#
loop_
_entity.id
_entity.type
_entity.pdbx_description
1 polymer ?
#
loop_
_entity_poly.entity_id
_entity_poly.type
_entity_poly.pdbx_seq_one_letter_code
_entity_poly.pdbx_strand_id
1 'polypeptide(L)'
;MDLDQLIAGLGIRRISAMVRPRPGADAQHLPVRVCDITEDSRTVMPGSLFIARKGERSDGRAFVNSAVSAGAIAVLTDDPNLRLPAPGGKGHTQDHAELLLTEDLPRCIASLAERFYGEASSKLAVVGVTGTNGKTTITWLIHRMLNTAGLRCGLMGTVCVDDGSEIAPASLTTPPALEVSRTMARMLECGCVACAMEASSHALDQRRVGAVKFRLAVFTNLTHDHLDYHKTMEAYADAKGMLFETLPPASNQPGQGGVAIVNSDDPWTPRMLRDCTARVVRCSMRSRHSAADAPPDWFGAVRSVNLAGMHCTIASPVGTWEIKLPLIGAHNLMNAMQAAAAAVEMGVPGEQIPVLLEQAVAPPGRLELVTRFDDPLAVYVDYAHTDDALRRVLSVGRNVLDQQPAKGKGRLWVVFGCGGDRDRTKRPKMGAAACELADRVVITSDNPRREDPDTIIQEILAGIEPSKRARATIEPDREKAIRLAITEAAAGDLIIIAGKGHEDYQILPDGKGGTHKVHFDDREHARAALLLRSDIHRDPNATDQSGSPVNIVTQAPRTRSAALKSHAAPPGSASPAKVLRHGSSTGHEPPAKSKSKPSEPPSPPSPPSTPTDEDEDKHKGHQP
;
A
#
# COMPACT_ATOMS: atom_id res chain seq x y z
N MET A 1 23.29 12.78 -14.65
CA MET A 1 24.41 11.85 -14.36
C MET A 1 25.18 11.59 -15.64
N ASP A 2 26.49 11.34 -15.56
CA ASP A 2 27.27 10.90 -16.72
C ASP A 2 26.86 9.47 -17.13
N LEU A 3 26.71 9.21 -18.43
CA LEU A 3 26.22 7.94 -18.94
C LEU A 3 27.21 6.78 -18.66
N ASP A 4 28.52 7.01 -18.77
CA ASP A 4 29.53 5.99 -18.50
C ASP A 4 29.46 5.54 -17.04
N GLN A 5 29.38 6.51 -16.13
CA GLN A 5 29.19 6.24 -14.70
C GLN A 5 27.90 5.47 -14.43
N LEU A 6 26.81 5.87 -15.09
CA LEU A 6 25.50 5.30 -14.89
C LEU A 6 25.47 3.80 -15.30
N ILE A 7 26.08 3.43 -16.43
CA ILE A 7 26.05 2.06 -16.97
C ILE A 7 27.20 1.16 -16.49
N ALA A 8 28.21 1.72 -15.82
CA ALA A 8 29.43 1.00 -15.43
C ALA A 8 29.14 -0.29 -14.65
N GLY A 9 29.73 -1.42 -15.09
CA GLY A 9 29.62 -2.71 -14.40
C GLY A 9 28.26 -3.40 -14.51
N LEU A 10 27.31 -2.89 -15.32
CA LEU A 10 25.99 -3.50 -15.51
C LEU A 10 25.92 -4.49 -16.68
N GLY A 11 27.05 -4.82 -17.32
CA GLY A 11 27.06 -5.70 -18.50
C GLY A 11 26.38 -5.10 -19.73
N ILE A 12 26.16 -3.78 -19.74
CA ILE A 12 25.55 -3.06 -20.86
C ILE A 12 26.61 -2.83 -21.95
N ARG A 13 26.28 -3.25 -23.18
CA ARG A 13 27.11 -3.04 -24.37
C ARG A 13 26.60 -1.86 -25.18
N ARG A 14 27.51 -0.97 -25.58
CA ARG A 14 27.21 0.07 -26.57
C ARG A 14 27.19 -0.54 -27.97
N ILE A 15 26.02 -0.55 -28.59
CA ILE A 15 25.86 -0.92 -29.99
C ILE A 15 25.97 0.38 -30.78
N SER A 16 27.21 0.74 -31.11
CA SER A 16 27.54 2.02 -31.74
C SER A 16 26.70 2.29 -33.00
N ALA A 17 26.12 3.48 -33.10
CA ALA A 17 26.23 4.23 -34.34
C ALA A 17 27.52 5.07 -34.22
N MET A 18 28.65 4.53 -34.67
CA MET A 18 29.92 5.28 -34.67
C MET A 18 29.72 6.59 -35.46
N VAL A 19 29.88 7.72 -34.80
CA VAL A 19 30.24 8.97 -35.49
C VAL A 19 31.74 8.91 -35.73
N ARG A 20 32.14 8.92 -37.01
CA ARG A 20 33.51 9.35 -37.36
C ARG A 20 33.71 10.75 -36.78
N PRO A 21 34.77 11.02 -36.00
CA PRO A 21 35.06 12.37 -35.56
C PRO A 21 35.13 13.28 -36.80
N ARG A 22 34.64 14.52 -36.68
CA ARG A 22 34.90 15.55 -37.71
C ARG A 22 36.42 15.58 -37.95
N PRO A 23 36.90 15.60 -39.20
CA PRO A 23 38.33 15.67 -39.46
C PRO A 23 38.93 16.90 -38.74
N GLY A 24 39.79 16.67 -37.76
CA GLY A 24 40.48 17.73 -36.99
C GLY A 24 39.96 18.03 -35.58
N ALA A 25 38.97 17.29 -35.05
CA ALA A 25 38.65 17.32 -33.62
C ALA A 25 39.32 16.14 -32.93
N ASP A 26 40.16 16.39 -31.91
CA ASP A 26 40.61 15.34 -31.00
C ASP A 26 39.40 14.53 -30.55
N ALA A 27 39.49 13.19 -30.63
CA ALA A 27 38.45 12.26 -30.24
C ALA A 27 38.30 12.21 -28.70
N GLN A 28 38.01 13.35 -28.08
CA GLN A 28 37.53 13.40 -26.72
C GLN A 28 36.05 13.02 -26.77
N HIS A 29 35.75 11.79 -26.33
CA HIS A 29 34.37 11.34 -26.11
C HIS A 29 33.74 12.34 -25.12
N LEU A 30 32.92 13.26 -25.60
CA LEU A 30 32.27 14.23 -24.73
C LEU A 30 31.33 13.46 -23.79
N PRO A 31 31.33 13.74 -22.48
CA PRO A 31 30.50 13.03 -21.52
C PRO A 31 29.02 13.22 -21.85
N VAL A 32 28.31 12.11 -22.08
CA VAL A 32 26.86 12.12 -22.38
C VAL A 32 26.12 12.25 -21.06
N ARG A 33 25.49 13.40 -20.82
CA ARG A 33 24.77 13.67 -19.57
C ARG A 33 23.31 13.23 -19.68
N VAL A 34 22.95 12.19 -18.91
CA VAL A 34 21.56 11.76 -18.73
C VAL A 34 20.85 12.68 -17.74
N CYS A 35 19.72 13.24 -18.14
CA CYS A 35 18.89 14.17 -17.36
C CYS A 35 17.62 13.52 -16.81
N ASP A 36 17.18 12.40 -17.38
CA ASP A 36 16.00 11.65 -16.96
C ASP A 36 16.08 10.19 -17.45
N ILE A 37 15.32 9.28 -16.85
CA ILE A 37 15.15 7.89 -17.29
C ILE A 37 13.66 7.55 -17.33
N THR A 38 13.20 7.04 -18.47
CA THR A 38 11.77 6.72 -18.67
C THR A 38 11.54 5.46 -19.53
N GLU A 39 10.46 4.74 -19.22
CA GLU A 39 9.90 3.63 -20.02
C GLU A 39 8.74 4.08 -20.92
N ASP A 40 8.25 5.33 -20.77
CA ASP A 40 7.13 5.88 -21.54
C ASP A 40 7.65 6.90 -22.56
N SER A 41 7.49 6.61 -23.84
CA SER A 41 7.93 7.48 -24.93
C SER A 41 7.26 8.84 -24.92
N ARG A 42 6.07 8.96 -24.31
CA ARG A 42 5.31 10.22 -24.20
C ARG A 42 5.88 11.17 -23.17
N THR A 43 6.71 10.69 -22.24
CA THR A 43 7.33 11.48 -21.17
C THR A 43 8.80 11.76 -21.42
N VAL A 44 9.34 11.32 -22.57
CA VAL A 44 10.71 11.60 -22.98
C VAL A 44 10.92 13.10 -23.14
N MET A 45 12.05 13.57 -22.62
CA MET A 45 12.51 14.94 -22.73
C MET A 45 13.94 14.95 -23.31
N PRO A 46 14.42 16.10 -23.82
CA PRO A 46 15.82 16.24 -24.21
C PRO A 46 16.77 15.82 -23.09
N GLY A 47 17.63 14.83 -23.37
CA GLY A 47 18.57 14.27 -22.40
C GLY A 47 18.09 13.01 -21.67
N SER A 48 16.90 12.48 -21.99
CA SER A 48 16.41 11.23 -21.39
C SER A 48 17.18 9.99 -21.89
N LEU A 49 17.34 9.01 -21.02
CA LEU A 49 17.60 7.62 -21.38
C LEU A 49 16.26 6.88 -21.48
N PHE A 50 15.90 6.43 -22.68
CA PHE A 50 14.65 5.71 -22.94
C PHE A 50 14.85 4.20 -22.81
N ILE A 51 13.99 3.52 -22.06
CA ILE A 51 14.02 2.06 -21.92
C ILE A 51 12.99 1.45 -22.89
N ALA A 52 13.49 0.78 -23.91
CA ALA A 52 12.71 0.11 -24.93
C ALA A 52 12.58 -1.38 -24.60
N ARG A 53 11.42 -1.80 -24.09
CA ARG A 53 11.12 -3.19 -23.76
C ARG A 53 9.81 -3.67 -24.35
N LYS A 54 9.67 -4.98 -24.51
CA LYS A 54 8.35 -5.59 -24.73
C LYS A 54 7.54 -5.54 -23.42
N GLY A 55 6.36 -4.94 -23.46
CA GLY A 55 5.39 -4.96 -22.36
C GLY A 55 4.29 -6.01 -22.59
N GLU A 56 3.41 -6.18 -21.60
CA GLU A 56 2.26 -7.11 -21.69
C GLU A 56 1.17 -6.60 -22.65
N ARG A 57 0.96 -5.28 -22.71
CA ARG A 57 -0.09 -4.64 -23.52
C ARG A 57 0.41 -4.01 -24.81
N SER A 58 1.65 -3.51 -24.79
CA SER A 58 2.25 -2.78 -25.91
C SER A 58 3.75 -3.03 -25.95
N ASP A 59 4.30 -2.97 -27.16
CA ASP A 59 5.73 -3.12 -27.37
C ASP A 59 6.43 -1.75 -27.36
N GLY A 60 7.16 -1.46 -26.27
CA GLY A 60 7.91 -0.21 -26.10
C GLY A 60 8.94 0.03 -27.19
N ARG A 61 9.46 -1.05 -27.80
CA ARG A 61 10.44 -0.99 -28.90
C ARG A 61 9.88 -0.31 -30.15
N ALA A 62 8.56 -0.35 -30.35
CA ALA A 62 7.91 0.33 -31.48
C ALA A 62 7.97 1.86 -31.37
N PHE A 63 8.24 2.42 -30.19
CA PHE A 63 8.23 3.87 -29.94
C PHE A 63 9.61 4.52 -29.92
N VAL A 64 10.67 3.78 -30.26
CA VAL A 64 12.06 4.26 -30.24
C VAL A 64 12.25 5.49 -31.13
N ASN A 65 11.66 5.49 -32.33
CA ASN A 65 11.73 6.65 -33.23
C ASN A 65 11.10 7.90 -32.60
N SER A 66 9.99 7.73 -31.89
CA SER A 66 9.31 8.84 -31.19
C SER A 66 10.16 9.35 -30.04
N ALA A 67 10.76 8.45 -29.25
CA ALA A 67 11.63 8.81 -28.14
C ALA A 67 12.88 9.57 -28.60
N VAL A 68 13.56 9.10 -29.65
CA VAL A 68 14.74 9.79 -30.20
C VAL A 68 14.34 11.15 -30.77
N SER A 69 13.19 11.24 -31.45
CA SER A 69 12.67 12.53 -31.96
C SER A 69 12.31 13.50 -30.83
N ALA A 70 11.87 13.01 -29.68
CA ALA A 70 11.59 13.79 -28.49
C ALA A 70 12.86 14.19 -27.70
N GLY A 71 14.04 13.71 -28.11
CA GLY A 71 15.32 14.12 -27.55
C GLY A 71 15.99 13.11 -26.62
N ALA A 72 15.59 11.83 -26.66
CA ALA A 72 16.33 10.78 -25.98
C ALA A 72 17.77 10.71 -26.52
N ILE A 73 18.75 10.76 -25.62
CA ILE A 73 20.19 10.70 -25.95
C ILE A 73 20.72 9.27 -25.92
N ALA A 74 19.98 8.36 -25.29
CA ALA A 74 20.31 6.95 -25.22
C ALA A 74 19.04 6.09 -25.17
N VAL A 75 19.12 4.89 -25.70
CA VAL A 75 18.05 3.88 -25.68
C VAL A 75 18.61 2.59 -25.12
N LEU A 76 18.03 2.06 -24.05
CA LEU A 76 18.37 0.76 -23.48
C LEU A 76 17.36 -0.31 -23.91
N THR A 77 17.83 -1.46 -24.38
CA THR A 77 17.00 -2.59 -24.85
C THR A 77 17.65 -3.93 -24.52
N ASP A 78 16.85 -4.99 -24.54
CA ASP A 78 17.30 -6.40 -24.62
C ASP A 78 17.25 -6.98 -26.04
N ASP A 79 16.70 -6.23 -26.99
CA ASP A 79 16.55 -6.68 -28.37
C ASP A 79 17.81 -6.39 -29.22
N PRO A 80 18.61 -7.41 -29.59
CA PRO A 80 19.82 -7.23 -30.40
C PRO A 80 19.52 -6.76 -31.84
N ASN A 81 18.27 -6.89 -32.30
CA ASN A 81 17.86 -6.50 -33.65
C ASN A 81 17.32 -5.08 -33.71
N LEU A 82 17.12 -4.40 -32.57
CA LEU A 82 16.66 -3.03 -32.55
C LEU A 82 17.70 -2.11 -33.22
N ARG A 83 17.22 -1.13 -33.99
CA ARG A 83 18.06 -0.13 -34.67
C ARG A 83 17.50 1.25 -34.36
N LEU A 84 18.40 2.21 -34.20
CA LEU A 84 18.04 3.62 -34.06
C LEU A 84 17.78 4.25 -35.42
N PRO A 85 16.92 5.29 -35.49
CA PRO A 85 16.73 6.05 -36.72
C PRO A 85 18.03 6.73 -37.17
N ALA A 86 18.21 6.91 -38.47
CA ALA A 86 19.39 7.55 -39.03
C ALA A 86 19.48 9.04 -38.62
N PRO A 87 20.69 9.55 -38.29
CA PRO A 87 20.90 10.98 -38.03
C PRO A 87 20.43 11.85 -39.20
N GLY A 88 19.71 12.95 -38.93
CA GLY A 88 19.38 13.98 -39.93
C GLY A 88 18.03 13.85 -40.67
N GLY A 89 17.13 12.97 -40.25
CA GLY A 89 15.71 13.01 -40.66
C GLY A 89 15.01 14.34 -40.30
N LYS A 90 14.06 14.78 -41.12
CA LYS A 90 13.30 16.04 -40.90
C LYS A 90 12.60 16.03 -39.54
N GLY A 91 13.07 16.84 -38.59
CA GLY A 91 12.47 17.00 -37.25
C GLY A 91 13.36 16.60 -36.07
N HIS A 92 14.57 16.06 -36.31
CA HIS A 92 15.50 15.72 -35.21
C HIS A 92 16.31 16.95 -34.76
N THR A 93 16.27 17.24 -33.46
CA THR A 93 17.00 18.36 -32.82
C THR A 93 18.34 17.94 -32.22
N GLN A 94 18.66 16.63 -32.22
CA GLN A 94 19.87 16.05 -31.64
C GLN A 94 20.59 15.22 -32.71
N ASP A 95 21.91 15.39 -32.81
CA ASP A 95 22.70 14.76 -33.87
C ASP A 95 22.80 13.23 -33.67
N HIS A 96 22.87 12.68 -32.45
CA HIS A 96 23.05 11.22 -32.24
C HIS A 96 22.51 10.72 -30.89
N ALA A 97 21.70 9.64 -30.90
CA ALA A 97 21.35 8.85 -29.71
C ALA A 97 22.17 7.56 -29.67
N GLU A 98 22.56 7.09 -28.49
CA GLU A 98 23.28 5.81 -28.32
C GLU A 98 22.33 4.63 -28.11
N LEU A 99 22.64 3.46 -28.71
CA LEU A 99 21.93 2.21 -28.43
C LEU A 99 22.71 1.38 -27.42
N LEU A 100 22.05 1.03 -26.33
CA LEU A 100 22.58 0.25 -25.23
C LEU A 100 21.85 -1.10 -25.20
N LEU A 101 22.62 -2.20 -25.21
CA LEU A 101 22.11 -3.56 -25.22
C LEU A 101 22.50 -4.29 -23.93
N THR A 102 21.56 -4.98 -23.32
CA THR A 102 21.79 -5.85 -22.16
C THR A 102 21.04 -7.17 -22.30
N GLU A 103 21.51 -8.22 -21.64
CA GLU A 103 20.84 -9.53 -21.61
C GLU A 103 19.87 -9.65 -20.42
N ASP A 104 20.03 -8.82 -19.39
CA ASP A 104 19.16 -8.78 -18.20
C ASP A 104 18.64 -7.36 -18.00
N LEU A 105 17.65 -7.00 -18.82
CA LEU A 105 17.04 -5.68 -18.82
C LEU A 105 16.38 -5.32 -17.48
N PRO A 106 15.58 -6.19 -16.82
CA PRO A 106 14.99 -5.88 -15.52
C PRO A 106 16.02 -5.53 -14.45
N ARG A 107 17.11 -6.30 -14.34
CA ARG A 107 18.21 -5.99 -13.40
C ARG A 107 18.87 -4.67 -13.72
N CYS A 108 19.12 -4.39 -15.00
CA CYS A 108 19.72 -3.14 -15.43
C CYS A 108 18.83 -1.95 -15.08
N ILE A 109 17.52 -2.01 -15.38
CA ILE A 109 16.58 -0.94 -15.05
C ILE A 109 16.61 -0.64 -13.55
N ALA A 110 16.52 -1.65 -12.69
CA ALA A 110 16.56 -1.45 -11.24
C ALA A 110 17.87 -0.80 -10.77
N SER A 111 19.01 -1.25 -11.30
CA SER A 111 20.32 -0.71 -10.93
C SER A 111 20.53 0.72 -11.43
N LEU A 112 20.07 1.02 -12.65
CA LEU A 112 20.11 2.35 -13.24
C LEU A 112 19.21 3.31 -12.46
N ALA A 113 18.02 2.87 -12.06
CA ALA A 113 17.08 3.65 -11.26
C ALA A 113 17.73 4.07 -9.94
N GLU A 114 18.26 3.12 -9.16
CA GLU A 114 18.92 3.43 -7.89
C GLU A 114 20.08 4.42 -8.08
N ARG A 115 20.98 4.17 -9.03
CA ARG A 115 22.12 5.06 -9.29
C ARG A 115 21.68 6.46 -9.70
N PHE A 116 20.72 6.57 -10.61
CA PHE A 116 20.25 7.84 -11.13
C PHE A 116 19.58 8.70 -10.06
N TYR A 117 18.80 8.08 -9.19
CA TYR A 117 18.13 8.73 -8.06
C TYR A 117 18.98 8.75 -6.77
N GLY A 118 20.31 8.61 -6.90
CA GLY A 118 21.27 8.88 -5.82
C GLY A 118 21.36 7.79 -4.75
N GLU A 119 21.10 6.53 -5.12
CA GLU A 119 21.15 5.33 -4.27
C GLU A 119 20.31 5.47 -3.02
N ALA A 120 19.08 5.97 -3.19
CA ALA A 120 18.22 6.37 -2.08
C ALA A 120 17.96 5.24 -1.08
N SER A 121 17.80 4.00 -1.55
CA SER A 121 17.56 2.86 -0.66
C SER A 121 18.72 2.58 0.30
N SER A 122 19.97 2.94 -0.06
CA SER A 122 21.13 2.75 0.81
C SER A 122 21.19 3.73 2.00
N LYS A 123 20.41 4.83 1.91
CA LYS A 123 20.35 5.91 2.91
C LYS A 123 19.08 5.85 3.76
N LEU A 124 18.13 4.99 3.40
CA LEU A 124 16.90 4.73 4.13
C LEU A 124 16.98 3.38 4.85
N ALA A 125 16.38 3.29 6.04
CA ALA A 125 16.04 2.00 6.62
C ALA A 125 14.83 1.41 5.87
N VAL A 126 15.08 0.62 4.83
CA VAL A 126 14.01 0.01 4.02
C VAL A 126 13.58 -1.33 4.61
N VAL A 127 12.29 -1.49 4.86
CA VAL A 127 11.65 -2.78 5.19
C VAL A 127 10.77 -3.26 4.05
N GLY A 128 11.07 -4.45 3.54
CA GLY A 128 10.24 -5.15 2.56
C GLY A 128 9.33 -6.14 3.26
N VAL A 129 8.02 -6.12 2.96
CA VAL A 129 7.07 -7.09 3.50
C VAL A 129 6.51 -7.96 2.39
N THR A 130 6.71 -9.27 2.49
CA THR A 130 6.17 -10.24 1.54
C THR A 130 5.34 -11.34 2.23
N GLY A 131 4.59 -12.05 1.40
CA GLY A 131 3.64 -13.10 1.79
C GLY A 131 2.35 -13.01 1.00
N THR A 132 1.44 -13.98 1.18
CA THR A 132 0.13 -13.96 0.51
C THR A 132 -0.74 -12.88 1.14
N ASN A 133 -0.94 -12.91 2.45
CA ASN A 133 -1.83 -11.99 3.16
C ASN A 133 -1.10 -11.20 4.25
N GLY A 134 -1.60 -10.01 4.60
CA GLY A 134 -1.07 -9.20 5.71
C GLY A 134 0.02 -8.18 5.34
N LYS A 135 0.54 -8.19 4.10
CA LYS A 135 1.56 -7.22 3.63
C LYS A 135 1.16 -5.77 3.94
N THR A 136 0.00 -5.35 3.44
CA THR A 136 -0.58 -4.02 3.66
C THR A 136 -0.75 -3.69 5.13
N THR A 137 -1.25 -4.63 5.95
CA THR A 137 -1.44 -4.40 7.39
C THR A 137 -0.11 -4.16 8.09
N ILE A 138 0.90 -4.97 7.81
CA ILE A 138 2.21 -4.82 8.46
C ILE A 138 2.92 -3.55 8.00
N THR A 139 2.98 -3.26 6.69
CA THR A 139 3.62 -2.02 6.21
C THR A 139 2.94 -0.78 6.77
N TRP A 140 1.61 -0.80 6.86
CA TRP A 140 0.82 0.27 7.46
C TRP A 140 1.12 0.45 8.95
N LEU A 141 1.13 -0.65 9.73
CA LEU A 141 1.43 -0.59 11.15
C LEU A 141 2.86 -0.11 11.40
N ILE A 142 3.84 -0.60 10.64
CA ILE A 142 5.23 -0.12 10.70
C ILE A 142 5.29 1.38 10.42
N HIS A 143 4.68 1.82 9.32
CA HIS A 143 4.66 3.23 8.93
C HIS A 143 4.09 4.12 10.04
N ARG A 144 2.98 3.71 10.65
CA ARG A 144 2.34 4.45 11.75
C ARG A 144 3.18 4.43 13.02
N MET A 145 3.70 3.26 13.41
CA MET A 145 4.55 3.12 14.60
C MET A 145 5.78 4.03 14.53
N LEU A 146 6.48 4.02 13.39
CA LEU A 146 7.67 4.85 13.18
C LEU A 146 7.35 6.34 13.20
N ASN A 147 6.33 6.78 12.46
CA ASN A 147 5.96 8.19 12.42
C ASN A 147 5.45 8.69 13.78
N THR A 148 4.70 7.88 14.53
CA THR A 148 4.28 8.22 15.90
C THR A 148 5.48 8.31 16.86
N ALA A 149 6.50 7.47 16.68
CA ALA A 149 7.75 7.52 17.43
C ALA A 149 8.72 8.64 16.98
N GLY A 150 8.33 9.48 16.03
CA GLY A 150 9.16 10.58 15.51
C GLY A 150 10.20 10.17 14.47
N LEU A 151 10.16 8.91 14.00
CA LEU A 151 11.01 8.40 12.93
C LEU A 151 10.24 8.52 11.60
N ARG A 152 10.51 9.57 10.83
CA ARG A 152 9.81 9.83 9.56
C ARG A 152 9.97 8.65 8.60
N CYS A 153 8.85 8.03 8.24
CA CYS A 153 8.81 6.85 7.41
C CYS A 153 7.88 7.09 6.23
N GLY A 154 8.32 6.76 5.02
CA GLY A 154 7.44 6.70 3.85
C GLY A 154 6.77 5.31 3.71
N LEU A 155 5.73 5.24 2.88
CA LEU A 155 4.97 4.01 2.61
C LEU A 155 4.87 3.77 1.11
N MET A 156 5.06 2.53 0.67
CA MET A 156 4.73 2.09 -0.69
C MET A 156 3.94 0.79 -0.64
N GLY A 157 2.65 0.83 -0.97
CA GLY A 157 1.83 -0.37 -0.91
C GLY A 157 0.56 -0.28 -1.74
N THR A 158 -0.34 -1.23 -1.50
CA THR A 158 -1.58 -1.40 -2.26
C THR A 158 -2.54 -0.23 -2.08
N VAL A 159 -2.57 0.38 -0.90
CA VAL A 159 -3.53 1.44 -0.57
C VAL A 159 -3.06 2.79 -1.10
N CYS A 160 -1.80 3.13 -0.85
CA CYS A 160 -1.22 4.42 -1.23
C CYS A 160 0.30 4.36 -1.28
N VAL A 161 0.86 5.42 -1.86
CA VAL A 161 2.26 5.80 -1.74
C VAL A 161 2.32 7.09 -0.92
N ASP A 162 3.04 7.06 0.19
CA ASP A 162 3.37 8.22 1.02
C ASP A 162 4.87 8.47 0.88
N ASP A 163 5.23 9.57 0.21
CA ASP A 163 6.63 9.95 0.01
C ASP A 163 7.18 10.86 1.13
N GLY A 164 6.42 11.05 2.21
CA GLY A 164 6.77 11.92 3.33
C GLY A 164 6.34 13.38 3.16
N SER A 165 5.85 13.77 1.98
CA SER A 165 5.25 15.08 1.70
C SER A 165 3.80 14.95 1.22
N GLU A 166 3.54 14.01 0.32
CA GLU A 166 2.24 13.79 -0.32
C GLU A 166 1.84 12.32 -0.24
N ILE A 167 0.52 12.09 -0.14
CA ILE A 167 -0.07 10.76 -0.21
C ILE A 167 -0.83 10.65 -1.52
N ALA A 168 -0.42 9.69 -2.36
CA ALA A 168 -1.04 9.42 -3.65
C ALA A 168 -1.66 8.01 -3.71
N PRO A 169 -2.77 7.81 -4.45
CA PRO A 169 -3.30 6.47 -4.70
C PRO A 169 -2.28 5.60 -5.44
N ALA A 170 -2.15 4.35 -5.00
CA ALA A 170 -1.24 3.41 -5.64
C ALA A 170 -1.86 2.77 -6.90
N SER A 171 -1.06 2.62 -7.96
CA SER A 171 -1.47 1.92 -9.19
C SER A 171 -1.19 0.42 -9.15
N LEU A 172 -0.19 0.01 -8.36
CA LEU A 172 0.29 -1.35 -8.18
C LEU A 172 0.72 -1.53 -6.73
N THR A 173 0.58 -2.74 -6.18
CA THR A 173 1.09 -3.08 -4.83
C THR A 173 2.58 -2.78 -4.68
N THR A 174 3.36 -3.03 -5.73
CA THR A 174 4.78 -2.66 -5.81
C THR A 174 5.02 -1.97 -7.16
N PRO A 175 5.39 -0.68 -7.18
CA PRO A 175 5.62 0.07 -8.41
C PRO A 175 6.75 -0.48 -9.29
N PRO A 176 6.87 -0.05 -10.56
CA PRO A 176 8.04 -0.30 -11.40
C PRO A 176 9.32 0.27 -10.77
N ALA A 177 10.48 -0.27 -11.15
CA ALA A 177 11.74 0.05 -10.49
C ALA A 177 12.11 1.56 -10.51
N LEU A 178 11.84 2.23 -11.62
CA LEU A 178 12.05 3.69 -11.73
C LEU A 178 11.21 4.47 -10.72
N GLU A 179 9.96 4.08 -10.53
CA GLU A 179 9.04 4.73 -9.60
C GLU A 179 9.44 4.44 -8.15
N VAL A 180 9.88 3.22 -7.85
CA VAL A 180 10.42 2.85 -6.52
C VAL A 180 11.61 3.74 -6.15
N SER A 181 12.64 3.80 -6.98
CA SER A 181 13.84 4.61 -6.69
C SER A 181 13.54 6.11 -6.66
N ARG A 182 12.69 6.61 -7.57
CA ARG A 182 12.24 8.02 -7.57
C ARG A 182 11.50 8.37 -6.27
N THR A 183 10.61 7.49 -5.83
CA THR A 183 9.84 7.70 -4.59
C THR A 183 10.75 7.69 -3.37
N MET A 184 11.69 6.74 -3.29
CA MET A 184 12.67 6.72 -2.20
C MET A 184 13.57 7.96 -2.19
N ALA A 185 13.95 8.50 -3.35
CA ALA A 185 14.68 9.75 -3.41
C ALA A 185 13.85 10.94 -2.89
N ARG A 186 12.57 11.02 -3.25
CA ARG A 186 11.64 12.01 -2.69
C ARG A 186 11.48 11.84 -1.17
N MET A 187 11.39 10.61 -0.67
CA MET A 187 11.38 10.33 0.78
C MET A 187 12.61 10.92 1.48
N LEU A 188 13.81 10.73 0.92
CA LEU A 188 15.03 11.33 1.48
C LEU A 188 15.01 12.86 1.42
N GLU A 189 14.61 13.45 0.30
CA GLU A 189 14.47 14.90 0.14
C GLU A 189 13.49 15.48 1.15
N CYS A 190 12.42 14.74 1.47
CA CYS A 190 11.43 15.11 2.47
C CYS A 190 11.90 14.85 3.91
N GLY A 191 13.06 14.21 4.13
CA GLY A 191 13.61 13.94 5.46
C GLY A 191 13.09 12.66 6.11
N CYS A 192 12.54 11.73 5.34
CA CYS A 192 12.28 10.37 5.82
C CYS A 192 13.61 9.64 6.07
N VAL A 193 13.63 8.85 7.13
CA VAL A 193 14.77 7.99 7.51
C VAL A 193 14.47 6.51 7.26
N ALA A 194 13.21 6.16 7.00
CA ALA A 194 12.75 4.81 6.77
C ALA A 194 11.74 4.73 5.62
N CYS A 195 11.58 3.54 5.06
CA CYS A 195 10.54 3.22 4.09
C CYS A 195 9.95 1.85 4.38
N ALA A 196 8.63 1.78 4.59
CA ALA A 196 7.91 0.53 4.63
C ALA A 196 7.28 0.23 3.27
N MET A 197 7.62 -0.92 2.67
CA MET A 197 7.09 -1.25 1.35
C MET A 197 6.58 -2.69 1.21
N GLU A 198 5.48 -2.84 0.46
CA GLU A 198 4.98 -4.15 0.07
C GLU A 198 5.83 -4.71 -1.08
N ALA A 199 6.42 -5.88 -0.87
CA ALA A 199 7.20 -6.61 -1.87
C ALA A 199 6.37 -7.81 -2.39
N SER A 200 5.56 -7.55 -3.42
CA SER A 200 4.77 -8.61 -4.08
C SER A 200 5.67 -9.65 -4.77
N SER A 201 5.20 -10.89 -4.89
CA SER A 201 5.97 -11.95 -5.60
C SER A 201 6.23 -11.59 -7.07
N HIS A 202 5.26 -10.95 -7.73
CA HIS A 202 5.42 -10.43 -9.08
C HIS A 202 6.56 -9.42 -9.16
N ALA A 203 6.66 -8.51 -8.19
CA ALA A 203 7.71 -7.49 -8.21
C ALA A 203 9.11 -8.05 -7.92
N LEU A 204 9.20 -9.08 -7.07
CA LEU A 204 10.44 -9.78 -6.81
C LEU A 204 10.91 -10.57 -8.04
N ASP A 205 10.01 -11.36 -8.64
CA ASP A 205 10.28 -12.14 -9.86
C ASP A 205 10.64 -11.23 -11.05
N GLN A 206 9.92 -10.11 -11.22
CA GLN A 206 10.19 -9.11 -12.26
C GLN A 206 11.34 -8.15 -11.92
N ARG A 207 12.03 -8.34 -10.78
CA ARG A 207 13.15 -7.53 -10.32
C ARG A 207 12.85 -6.03 -10.17
N ARG A 208 11.59 -5.64 -9.93
CA ARG A 208 11.21 -4.22 -9.71
C ARG A 208 11.91 -3.60 -8.51
N VAL A 209 12.24 -4.42 -7.51
CA VAL A 209 12.98 -4.03 -6.31
C VAL A 209 14.39 -4.66 -6.27
N GLY A 210 14.89 -5.15 -7.40
CA GLY A 210 16.12 -5.96 -7.45
C GLY A 210 17.41 -5.22 -7.09
N ALA A 211 17.39 -3.89 -7.07
CA ALA A 211 18.52 -3.07 -6.66
C ALA A 211 18.31 -2.38 -5.29
N VAL A 212 17.11 -2.49 -4.71
CA VAL A 212 16.77 -1.88 -3.43
C VAL A 212 17.59 -2.54 -2.31
N LYS A 213 18.24 -1.72 -1.48
CA LYS A 213 18.99 -2.17 -0.30
C LYS A 213 18.05 -2.32 0.88
N PHE A 214 17.45 -3.51 1.01
CA PHE A 214 16.63 -3.84 2.18
C PHE A 214 17.48 -3.97 3.44
N ARG A 215 17.04 -3.33 4.52
CA ARG A 215 17.58 -3.52 5.86
C ARG A 215 16.83 -4.65 6.59
N LEU A 216 15.51 -4.67 6.42
CA LEU A 216 14.62 -5.66 7.02
C LEU A 216 13.78 -6.34 5.94
N ALA A 217 13.49 -7.62 6.12
CA ALA A 217 12.47 -8.34 5.36
C ALA A 217 11.48 -9.01 6.32
N VAL A 218 10.19 -8.97 6.00
CA VAL A 218 9.13 -9.61 6.78
C VAL A 218 8.42 -10.65 5.93
N PHE A 219 8.32 -11.89 6.42
CA PHE A 219 7.50 -12.96 5.83
C PHE A 219 6.25 -13.17 6.66
N THR A 220 5.08 -12.96 6.07
CA THR A 220 3.80 -13.08 6.77
C THR A 220 3.24 -14.51 6.77
N ASN A 221 3.00 -15.07 5.59
CA ASN A 221 2.45 -16.40 5.34
C ASN A 221 2.50 -16.72 3.84
N LEU A 222 2.35 -18.01 3.49
CA LEU A 222 2.17 -18.45 2.11
C LEU A 222 1.00 -19.44 1.99
N THR A 223 -0.04 -19.02 1.26
CA THR A 223 -1.19 -19.85 0.88
C THR A 223 -1.44 -19.79 -0.62
N HIS A 224 -2.25 -20.71 -1.15
CA HIS A 224 -2.60 -20.80 -2.58
C HIS A 224 -3.13 -19.47 -3.10
N ASP A 225 -2.33 -18.82 -3.96
CA ASP A 225 -2.65 -17.58 -4.67
C ASP A 225 -1.68 -17.43 -5.86
N HIS A 226 -2.01 -16.61 -6.85
CA HIS A 226 -1.14 -16.25 -7.99
C HIS A 226 -0.53 -17.41 -8.79
N LEU A 227 -1.12 -18.61 -8.78
CA LEU A 227 -0.61 -19.77 -9.53
C LEU A 227 -0.89 -19.68 -11.04
N ASP A 228 -1.80 -18.80 -11.46
CA ASP A 228 -1.95 -18.39 -12.85
C ASP A 228 -0.66 -17.77 -13.41
N TYR A 229 0.10 -17.06 -12.57
CA TYR A 229 1.42 -16.52 -12.88
C TYR A 229 2.54 -17.52 -12.58
N HIS A 230 2.70 -17.91 -11.31
CA HIS A 230 3.86 -18.69 -10.82
C HIS A 230 3.84 -20.17 -11.18
N LYS A 231 2.69 -20.70 -11.61
CA LYS A 231 2.43 -22.10 -11.99
C LYS A 231 2.48 -23.10 -10.83
N THR A 232 3.45 -23.00 -9.91
CA THR A 232 3.60 -23.89 -8.75
C THR A 232 3.77 -23.10 -7.45
N MET A 233 3.47 -23.75 -6.31
CA MET A 233 3.66 -23.15 -4.98
C MET A 233 5.14 -22.94 -4.67
N GLU A 234 6.02 -23.82 -5.15
CA GLU A 234 7.46 -23.73 -4.98
C GLU A 234 8.05 -22.53 -5.71
N ALA A 235 7.65 -22.29 -6.97
CA ALA A 235 8.06 -21.11 -7.71
C ALA A 235 7.54 -19.82 -7.06
N TYR A 236 6.30 -19.84 -6.58
CA TYR A 236 5.73 -18.72 -5.83
C TYR A 236 6.49 -18.45 -4.52
N ALA A 237 6.90 -19.50 -3.82
CA ALA A 237 7.71 -19.40 -2.61
C ALA A 237 9.12 -18.87 -2.92
N ASP A 238 9.78 -19.39 -3.95
CA ASP A 238 11.12 -18.99 -4.37
C ASP A 238 11.16 -17.51 -4.77
N ALA A 239 10.15 -17.03 -5.50
CA ALA A 239 10.01 -15.61 -5.83
C ALA A 239 9.95 -14.73 -4.58
N LYS A 240 9.29 -15.17 -3.49
CA LYS A 240 9.28 -14.44 -2.22
C LYS A 240 10.61 -14.57 -1.46
N GLY A 241 11.24 -15.73 -1.53
CA GLY A 241 12.54 -16.03 -0.92
C GLY A 241 13.64 -15.07 -1.39
N MET A 242 13.56 -14.59 -2.63
CA MET A 242 14.49 -13.58 -3.18
C MET A 242 14.62 -12.35 -2.27
N LEU A 243 13.56 -11.91 -1.58
CA LEU A 243 13.64 -10.77 -0.67
C LEU A 243 14.64 -11.03 0.47
N PHE A 244 14.65 -12.23 1.03
CA PHE A 244 15.51 -12.62 2.14
C PHE A 244 16.95 -12.86 1.71
N GLU A 245 17.15 -13.37 0.49
CA GLU A 245 18.47 -13.53 -0.14
C GLU A 245 19.19 -12.16 -0.27
N THR A 246 18.44 -11.09 -0.56
CA THR A 246 19.04 -9.75 -0.72
C THR A 246 19.44 -9.06 0.58
N LEU A 247 19.10 -9.60 1.75
CA LEU A 247 19.42 -8.97 3.02
C LEU A 247 20.93 -8.98 3.29
N PRO A 248 21.49 -7.91 3.88
CA PRO A 248 22.87 -7.93 4.35
C PRO A 248 23.09 -9.06 5.37
N PRO A 249 24.26 -9.73 5.34
CA PRO A 249 24.59 -10.76 6.32
C PRO A 249 24.47 -10.24 7.76
N ALA A 250 24.25 -11.17 8.70
CA ALA A 250 24.28 -10.84 10.12
C ALA A 250 25.62 -10.17 10.50
N SER A 251 25.55 -9.16 11.36
CA SER A 251 26.71 -8.43 11.85
C SER A 251 26.60 -8.24 13.35
N ASN A 252 27.74 -8.33 14.04
CA ASN A 252 27.85 -8.00 15.45
C ASN A 252 27.90 -6.48 15.69
N GLN A 253 28.08 -5.68 14.64
CA GLN A 253 28.00 -4.22 14.70
C GLN A 253 26.53 -3.79 14.67
N PRO A 254 26.04 -3.08 15.71
CA PRO A 254 24.68 -2.54 15.71
C PRO A 254 24.41 -1.72 14.46
N GLY A 255 23.28 -1.95 13.81
CA GLY A 255 22.92 -1.18 12.63
C GLY A 255 23.55 -1.63 11.31
N GLN A 256 24.43 -2.63 11.26
CA GLN A 256 25.14 -2.99 10.01
C GLN A 256 24.70 -4.32 9.36
N GLY A 257 23.96 -5.17 10.08
CA GLY A 257 23.41 -6.42 9.53
C GLY A 257 21.95 -6.30 9.11
N GLY A 258 21.52 -7.19 8.20
CA GLY A 258 20.11 -7.33 7.83
C GLY A 258 19.32 -8.13 8.88
N VAL A 259 18.00 -7.97 8.87
CA VAL A 259 17.09 -8.71 9.77
C VAL A 259 15.92 -9.33 8.99
N ALA A 260 15.74 -10.63 9.14
CA ALA A 260 14.62 -11.39 8.60
C ALA A 260 13.61 -11.68 9.71
N ILE A 261 12.44 -11.05 9.65
CA ILE A 261 11.33 -11.28 10.58
C ILE A 261 10.36 -12.28 9.94
N VAL A 262 10.11 -13.42 10.58
CA VAL A 262 9.33 -14.51 9.98
C VAL A 262 8.23 -15.01 10.89
N ASN A 263 7.10 -15.37 10.30
CA ASN A 263 6.05 -16.13 10.97
C ASN A 263 6.49 -17.61 11.08
N SER A 264 6.90 -18.03 12.26
CA SER A 264 7.38 -19.40 12.49
C SER A 264 6.27 -20.45 12.51
N ASP A 265 5.00 -20.02 12.51
CA ASP A 265 3.86 -20.93 12.42
C ASP A 265 3.59 -21.36 10.97
N ASP A 266 4.15 -20.64 9.99
CA ASP A 266 3.97 -20.95 8.58
C ASP A 266 4.99 -22.00 8.09
N PRO A 267 4.53 -23.10 7.45
CA PRO A 267 5.39 -24.20 7.01
C PRO A 267 6.37 -23.81 5.89
N TRP A 268 6.16 -22.66 5.21
CA TRP A 268 7.06 -22.18 4.16
C TRP A 268 8.22 -21.32 4.67
N THR A 269 8.25 -21.00 5.96
CA THR A 269 9.36 -20.24 6.57
C THR A 269 10.74 -20.82 6.29
N PRO A 270 10.98 -22.15 6.38
CA PRO A 270 12.27 -22.73 6.00
C PRO A 270 12.67 -22.45 4.54
N ARG A 271 11.70 -22.39 3.62
CA ARG A 271 11.96 -22.07 2.20
C ARG A 271 12.33 -20.60 2.02
N MET A 272 11.68 -19.69 2.75
CA MET A 272 12.01 -18.26 2.74
C MET A 272 13.43 -18.01 3.24
N LEU A 273 13.88 -18.77 4.25
CA LEU A 273 15.17 -18.60 4.90
C LEU A 273 16.31 -19.38 4.25
N ARG A 274 16.05 -20.16 3.18
CA ARG A 274 17.01 -21.10 2.60
C ARG A 274 18.38 -20.48 2.31
N ASP A 275 18.38 -19.30 1.69
CA ASP A 275 19.59 -18.57 1.27
C ASP A 275 19.79 -17.27 2.08
N CYS A 276 19.11 -17.15 3.23
CA CYS A 276 19.17 -15.98 4.10
C CYS A 276 20.38 -16.05 5.05
N THR A 277 21.27 -15.06 4.98
CA THR A 277 22.44 -14.94 5.88
C THR A 277 22.27 -13.87 6.96
N ALA A 278 21.14 -13.17 6.96
CA ALA A 278 20.76 -12.16 7.94
C ALA A 278 20.37 -12.76 9.30
N ARG A 279 20.31 -11.92 10.33
CA ARG A 279 19.76 -12.34 11.64
C ARG A 279 18.27 -12.64 11.50
N VAL A 280 17.82 -13.75 12.04
CA VAL A 280 16.41 -14.17 12.00
C VAL A 280 15.71 -13.83 13.31
N VAL A 281 14.55 -13.17 13.21
CA VAL A 281 13.61 -12.90 14.32
C VAL A 281 12.33 -13.70 14.08
N ARG A 282 12.00 -14.57 15.03
CA ARG A 282 10.89 -15.52 14.93
C ARG A 282 9.67 -15.05 15.70
N CYS A 283 8.56 -14.87 15.00
CA CYS A 283 7.25 -14.56 15.56
C CYS A 283 6.38 -15.83 15.57
N SER A 284 5.73 -16.15 16.68
CA SER A 284 4.81 -17.30 16.79
C SER A 284 3.63 -17.02 17.71
N MET A 285 2.51 -17.68 17.44
CA MET A 285 1.35 -17.74 18.33
C MET A 285 1.05 -19.17 18.83
N ARG A 286 1.88 -20.16 18.47
CA ARG A 286 1.71 -21.56 18.89
C ARG A 286 2.30 -21.78 20.27
N SER A 287 1.48 -22.22 21.22
CA SER A 287 1.93 -22.52 22.59
C SER A 287 2.80 -23.79 22.71
N ARG A 288 2.81 -24.64 21.66
CA ARG A 288 3.60 -25.86 21.61
C ARG A 288 4.54 -25.82 20.41
N HIS A 289 5.82 -25.71 20.71
CA HIS A 289 6.89 -25.94 19.77
C HIS A 289 7.36 -27.38 19.94
N SER A 290 7.58 -28.09 18.82
CA SER A 290 8.28 -29.36 18.89
C SER A 290 9.70 -29.11 19.39
N ALA A 291 10.35 -30.11 20.00
CA ALA A 291 11.75 -29.97 20.42
C ALA A 291 12.72 -29.67 19.24
N ALA A 292 12.26 -29.85 18.00
CA ALA A 292 13.00 -29.54 16.78
C ALA A 292 12.78 -28.09 16.28
N ASP A 293 11.78 -27.37 16.80
CA ASP A 293 11.53 -25.99 16.41
C ASP A 293 12.42 -25.04 17.22
N ALA A 294 13.04 -24.08 16.54
CA ALA A 294 13.73 -22.99 17.23
C ALA A 294 12.70 -22.18 18.05
N PRO A 295 13.04 -21.77 19.29
CA PRO A 295 12.12 -21.00 20.11
C PRO A 295 11.78 -19.66 19.44
N PRO A 296 10.54 -19.17 19.58
CA PRO A 296 10.18 -17.85 19.07
C PRO A 296 10.85 -16.76 19.89
N ASP A 297 11.32 -15.72 19.21
CA ASP A 297 11.78 -14.49 19.86
C ASP A 297 10.59 -13.66 20.34
N TRP A 298 9.51 -13.65 19.55
CA TRP A 298 8.26 -12.96 19.84
C TRP A 298 7.11 -13.97 19.90
N PHE A 299 6.41 -14.00 21.04
CA PHE A 299 5.29 -14.89 21.28
C PHE A 299 4.02 -14.11 21.62
N GLY A 300 2.92 -14.39 20.91
CA GLY A 300 1.64 -13.73 21.10
C GLY A 300 0.51 -14.71 21.44
N ALA A 301 -0.39 -14.32 22.34
CA ALA A 301 -1.61 -15.08 22.64
C ALA A 301 -2.83 -14.16 22.77
N VAL A 302 -3.94 -14.53 22.12
CA VAL A 302 -5.24 -13.86 22.29
C VAL A 302 -5.91 -14.41 23.55
N ARG A 303 -6.28 -13.53 24.48
CA ARG A 303 -6.95 -13.86 25.74
C ARG A 303 -8.47 -13.78 25.61
N SER A 304 -8.95 -12.77 24.90
CA SER A 304 -10.36 -12.60 24.55
C SER A 304 -10.50 -11.69 23.33
N VAL A 305 -11.66 -11.75 22.69
CA VAL A 305 -12.03 -10.86 21.58
C VAL A 305 -13.42 -10.30 21.81
N ASN A 306 -13.66 -9.08 21.35
CA ASN A 306 -14.99 -8.48 21.27
C ASN A 306 -15.16 -7.76 19.93
N LEU A 307 -16.28 -7.05 19.77
CA LEU A 307 -16.60 -6.31 18.55
C LEU A 307 -15.61 -5.21 18.18
N ALA A 308 -14.84 -4.69 19.13
CA ALA A 308 -13.92 -3.56 18.95
C ALA A 308 -12.44 -3.99 18.85
N GLY A 309 -12.08 -5.21 19.27
CA GLY A 309 -10.70 -5.65 19.23
C GLY A 309 -10.41 -6.89 20.06
N MET A 310 -9.12 -7.12 20.32
CA MET A 310 -8.61 -8.25 21.07
C MET A 310 -7.89 -7.80 22.34
N HIS A 311 -8.01 -8.60 23.40
CA HIS A 311 -7.13 -8.55 24.54
C HIS A 311 -6.03 -9.60 24.36
N CYS A 312 -4.77 -9.20 24.39
CA CYS A 312 -3.65 -10.04 23.99
C CYS A 312 -2.51 -9.97 25.02
N THR A 313 -1.71 -11.03 25.10
CA THR A 313 -0.39 -11.00 25.74
C THR A 313 0.70 -11.17 24.70
N ILE A 314 1.76 -10.36 24.76
CA ILE A 314 2.94 -10.46 23.90
C ILE A 314 4.17 -10.56 24.78
N ALA A 315 5.02 -11.56 24.54
CA ALA A 315 6.35 -11.69 25.13
C ALA A 315 7.40 -11.49 24.03
N SER A 316 8.44 -10.71 24.29
CA SER A 316 9.48 -10.34 23.34
C SER A 316 10.83 -10.12 24.03
N PRO A 317 11.95 -9.97 23.30
CA PRO A 317 13.25 -9.68 23.91
C PRO A 317 13.32 -8.31 24.58
N VAL A 318 12.39 -7.40 24.27
CA VAL A 318 12.35 -6.04 24.81
C VAL A 318 11.25 -5.82 25.85
N GLY A 319 10.48 -6.86 26.18
CA GLY A 319 9.44 -6.79 27.22
C GLY A 319 8.30 -7.78 27.03
N THR A 320 7.50 -7.91 28.07
CA THR A 320 6.26 -8.70 28.09
C THR A 320 5.10 -7.81 28.51
N TRP A 321 4.02 -7.83 27.75
CA TRP A 321 2.90 -6.92 27.94
C TRP A 321 1.55 -7.62 27.76
N GLU A 322 0.56 -7.10 28.45
CA GLU A 322 -0.85 -7.37 28.22
C GLU A 322 -1.47 -6.10 27.63
N ILE A 323 -2.08 -6.20 26.45
CA ILE A 323 -2.50 -5.04 25.65
C ILE A 323 -3.91 -5.23 25.10
N LYS A 324 -4.59 -4.10 24.86
CA LYS A 324 -5.83 -4.04 24.08
C LYS A 324 -5.52 -3.65 22.64
N LEU A 325 -5.47 -4.63 21.74
CA LEU A 325 -5.23 -4.41 20.31
C LEU A 325 -6.56 -4.09 19.62
N PRO A 326 -6.78 -2.88 19.06
CA PRO A 326 -8.01 -2.48 18.38
C PRO A 326 -8.15 -3.08 16.97
N LEU A 327 -7.74 -4.34 16.81
CA LEU A 327 -7.87 -5.13 15.59
C LEU A 327 -8.48 -6.47 15.96
N ILE A 328 -9.28 -7.05 15.07
CA ILE A 328 -9.87 -8.39 15.26
C ILE A 328 -9.17 -9.44 14.42
N GLY A 329 -9.23 -10.69 14.90
CA GLY A 329 -8.67 -11.87 14.24
C GLY A 329 -7.22 -12.15 14.66
N ALA A 330 -6.95 -13.41 15.04
CA ALA A 330 -5.63 -13.84 15.50
C ALA A 330 -4.50 -13.53 14.50
N HIS A 331 -4.78 -13.57 13.20
CA HIS A 331 -3.82 -13.18 12.16
C HIS A 331 -3.36 -11.71 12.29
N ASN A 332 -4.20 -10.81 12.80
CA ASN A 332 -3.81 -9.42 13.06
C ASN A 332 -2.95 -9.27 14.31
N LEU A 333 -3.02 -10.18 15.29
CA LEU A 333 -2.02 -10.22 16.36
C LEU A 333 -0.65 -10.60 15.80
N MET A 334 -0.57 -11.60 14.91
CA MET A 334 0.68 -11.93 14.20
C MET A 334 1.20 -10.73 13.40
N ASN A 335 0.34 -10.08 12.61
CA ASN A 335 0.72 -8.89 11.83
C ASN A 335 1.26 -7.77 12.75
N ALA A 336 0.56 -7.48 13.85
CA ALA A 336 0.96 -6.44 14.80
C ALA A 336 2.28 -6.78 15.50
N MET A 337 2.50 -8.05 15.84
CA MET A 337 3.73 -8.53 16.44
C MET A 337 4.92 -8.42 15.47
N GLN A 338 4.74 -8.79 14.21
CA GLN A 338 5.77 -8.62 13.17
C GLN A 338 6.08 -7.15 12.88
N ALA A 339 5.05 -6.28 12.89
CA ALA A 339 5.24 -4.83 12.75
C ALA A 339 5.99 -4.23 13.95
N ALA A 340 5.65 -4.64 15.17
CA ALA A 340 6.34 -4.21 16.39
C ALA A 340 7.81 -4.66 16.40
N ALA A 341 8.09 -5.91 16.02
CA ALA A 341 9.45 -6.40 15.85
C ALA A 341 10.23 -5.54 14.84
N ALA A 342 9.63 -5.21 13.69
CA ALA A 342 10.26 -4.35 12.70
C ALA A 342 10.50 -2.92 13.22
N ALA A 343 9.56 -2.36 13.98
CA ALA A 343 9.70 -1.04 14.59
C ALA A 343 10.86 -0.98 15.60
N VAL A 344 10.99 -2.00 16.46
CA VAL A 344 12.14 -2.13 17.39
C VAL A 344 13.46 -2.19 16.64
N GLU A 345 13.52 -2.99 15.57
CA GLU A 345 14.71 -3.17 14.73
C GLU A 345 15.09 -1.90 13.91
N MET A 346 14.14 -0.97 13.79
CA MET A 346 14.33 0.35 13.20
C MET A 346 14.56 1.46 14.24
N GLY A 347 14.69 1.11 15.52
CA GLY A 347 15.12 2.03 16.58
C GLY A 347 13.99 2.57 17.46
N VAL A 348 12.76 2.05 17.35
CA VAL A 348 11.71 2.39 18.32
C VAL A 348 12.04 1.75 19.68
N PRO A 349 12.08 2.54 20.78
CA PRO A 349 12.33 1.99 22.11
C PRO A 349 11.27 0.97 22.52
N GLY A 350 11.71 -0.13 23.15
CA GLY A 350 10.83 -1.21 23.60
C GLY A 350 9.71 -0.74 24.53
N GLU A 351 9.96 0.27 25.36
CA GLU A 351 8.94 0.85 26.25
C GLU A 351 7.76 1.52 25.51
N GLN A 352 7.92 1.94 24.25
CA GLN A 352 6.86 2.59 23.47
C GLN A 352 5.93 1.58 22.78
N ILE A 353 6.39 0.35 22.58
CA ILE A 353 5.69 -0.68 21.81
C ILE A 353 4.26 -0.97 22.31
N PRO A 354 3.98 -1.09 23.62
CA PRO A 354 2.63 -1.37 24.11
C PRO A 354 1.65 -0.27 23.70
N VAL A 355 2.02 1.00 23.92
CA VAL A 355 1.18 2.15 23.59
C VAL A 355 0.92 2.22 22.09
N LEU A 356 1.95 1.98 21.27
CA LEU A 356 1.83 1.98 19.81
C LEU A 356 0.92 0.84 19.30
N LEU A 357 0.95 -0.32 19.94
CA LEU A 357 0.05 -1.43 19.62
C LEU A 357 -1.40 -1.15 20.02
N GLU A 358 -1.62 -0.52 21.16
CA GLU A 358 -2.97 -0.12 21.61
C GLU A 358 -3.58 1.01 20.76
N GLN A 359 -2.74 1.79 20.08
CA GLN A 359 -3.13 2.82 19.12
C GLN A 359 -3.14 2.34 17.66
N ALA A 360 -2.99 1.03 17.43
CA ALA A 360 -2.96 0.48 16.09
C ALA A 360 -4.24 0.84 15.32
N VAL A 361 -4.09 1.17 14.04
CA VAL A 361 -5.22 1.42 13.14
C VAL A 361 -5.05 0.51 11.95
N ALA A 362 -6.11 -0.21 11.59
CA ALA A 362 -6.12 -1.02 10.38
C ALA A 362 -5.85 -0.13 9.15
N PRO A 363 -5.16 -0.63 8.11
CA PRO A 363 -5.13 0.11 6.86
C PRO A 363 -6.55 0.22 6.29
N PRO A 364 -6.82 1.28 5.53
CA PRO A 364 -8.13 1.46 4.93
C PRO A 364 -8.59 0.22 4.17
N GLY A 365 -9.81 -0.22 4.42
CA GLY A 365 -10.41 -1.37 3.74
C GLY A 365 -9.82 -2.75 4.06
N ARG A 366 -9.15 -2.94 5.21
CA ARG A 366 -8.67 -4.26 5.68
C ARG A 366 -9.18 -4.54 7.09
N LEU A 367 -10.33 -5.18 7.22
CA LEU A 367 -11.07 -5.26 8.48
C LEU A 367 -11.11 -3.90 9.19
N GLU A 368 -11.38 -2.83 8.43
CA GLU A 368 -11.49 -1.48 8.95
C GLU A 368 -12.81 -1.34 9.70
N LEU A 369 -12.75 -1.11 11.01
CA LEU A 369 -13.92 -0.80 11.83
C LEU A 369 -14.41 0.62 11.48
N VAL A 370 -15.64 0.74 10.99
CA VAL A 370 -16.24 2.04 10.63
C VAL A 370 -17.29 2.53 11.62
N THR A 371 -17.65 1.69 12.60
CA THR A 371 -18.52 2.06 13.72
C THR A 371 -17.80 2.88 14.77
N ARG A 372 -18.59 3.68 15.49
CA ARG A 372 -18.16 4.39 16.69
C ARG A 372 -18.14 3.44 17.89
N PHE A 373 -17.48 3.86 18.96
CA PHE A 373 -17.36 3.07 20.19
C PHE A 373 -18.71 2.78 20.85
N ASP A 374 -19.68 3.68 20.71
CA ASP A 374 -21.02 3.61 21.29
C ASP A 374 -22.07 2.97 20.38
N ASP A 375 -21.69 2.57 19.16
CA ASP A 375 -22.62 1.89 18.25
C ASP A 375 -22.99 0.50 18.81
N PRO A 376 -24.27 0.12 18.74
CA PRO A 376 -24.73 -1.15 19.30
C PRO A 376 -24.36 -2.36 18.44
N LEU A 377 -23.71 -2.17 17.29
CA LEU A 377 -23.28 -3.20 16.34
C LEU A 377 -21.88 -2.86 15.82
N ALA A 378 -21.22 -3.80 15.14
CA ALA A 378 -19.94 -3.52 14.46
C ALA A 378 -20.08 -3.61 12.95
N VAL A 379 -19.50 -2.64 12.24
CA VAL A 379 -19.40 -2.66 10.78
C VAL A 379 -17.93 -2.63 10.40
N TYR A 380 -17.52 -3.62 9.62
CA TYR A 380 -16.17 -3.77 9.10
C TYR A 380 -16.17 -3.66 7.57
N VAL A 381 -15.20 -2.96 7.00
CA VAL A 381 -14.96 -2.91 5.55
C VAL A 381 -13.68 -3.69 5.22
N ASP A 382 -13.74 -4.59 4.25
CA ASP A 382 -12.62 -5.46 3.86
C ASP A 382 -12.47 -5.68 2.34
N TYR A 383 -11.22 -5.88 1.88
CA TYR A 383 -10.87 -6.11 0.48
C TYR A 383 -11.08 -7.55 -0.02
N ALA A 384 -11.60 -8.45 0.81
CA ALA A 384 -11.86 -9.84 0.44
C ALA A 384 -12.75 -9.96 -0.81
N HIS A 385 -12.13 -10.27 -1.96
CA HIS A 385 -12.77 -10.36 -3.28
C HIS A 385 -12.57 -11.72 -3.97
N THR A 386 -12.13 -12.73 -3.21
CA THR A 386 -12.03 -14.14 -3.60
C THR A 386 -12.78 -15.00 -2.58
N ASP A 387 -13.13 -16.23 -2.93
CA ASP A 387 -13.85 -17.13 -2.02
C ASP A 387 -13.03 -17.51 -0.79
N ASP A 388 -11.72 -17.76 -0.95
CA ASP A 388 -10.82 -18.01 0.17
C ASP A 388 -10.67 -16.78 1.09
N ALA A 389 -10.46 -15.59 0.53
CA ALA A 389 -10.39 -14.36 1.33
C ALA A 389 -11.71 -14.08 2.08
N LEU A 390 -12.85 -14.30 1.40
CA LEU A 390 -14.17 -14.13 1.99
C LEU A 390 -14.42 -15.13 3.12
N ARG A 391 -14.01 -16.40 2.96
CA ARG A 391 -14.08 -17.40 4.03
C ARG A 391 -13.30 -16.95 5.25
N ARG A 392 -12.05 -16.51 5.06
CA ARG A 392 -11.18 -16.07 6.15
C ARG A 392 -11.76 -14.90 6.93
N VAL A 393 -12.23 -13.86 6.23
CA VAL A 393 -12.79 -12.66 6.89
C VAL A 393 -14.08 -13.00 7.64
N LEU A 394 -14.94 -13.86 7.08
CA LEU A 394 -16.16 -14.30 7.75
C LEU A 394 -15.90 -15.22 8.95
N SER A 395 -14.88 -16.09 8.87
CA SER A 395 -14.46 -16.90 10.02
C SER A 395 -13.97 -16.02 11.17
N VAL A 396 -13.30 -14.90 10.89
CA VAL A 396 -12.91 -13.92 11.91
C VAL A 396 -14.14 -13.33 12.57
N GLY A 397 -15.10 -12.82 11.79
CA GLY A 397 -16.35 -12.27 12.33
C GLY A 397 -17.16 -13.30 13.14
N ARG A 398 -17.22 -14.55 12.67
CA ARG A 398 -17.90 -15.64 13.39
C ARG A 398 -17.23 -15.94 14.73
N ASN A 399 -15.90 -16.03 14.77
CA ASN A 399 -15.15 -16.24 16.01
C ASN A 399 -15.39 -15.11 17.02
N VAL A 400 -15.46 -13.86 16.55
CA VAL A 400 -15.82 -12.72 17.41
C VAL A 400 -17.19 -12.90 18.06
N LEU A 401 -18.19 -13.29 17.27
CA LEU A 401 -19.56 -13.50 17.76
C LEU A 401 -19.68 -14.74 18.67
N ASP A 402 -18.95 -15.81 18.39
CA ASP A 402 -18.99 -17.05 19.18
C ASP A 402 -18.39 -16.87 20.59
N GLN A 403 -17.48 -15.92 20.76
CA GLN A 403 -16.90 -15.56 22.06
C GLN A 403 -17.77 -14.58 22.86
N GLN A 404 -18.88 -14.08 22.31
CA GLN A 404 -19.80 -13.24 23.07
C GLN A 404 -20.63 -14.06 24.08
N PRO A 405 -20.99 -13.48 25.25
CA PRO A 405 -21.84 -14.15 26.24
C PRO A 405 -23.16 -14.64 25.66
N ALA A 406 -23.61 -15.83 26.08
CA ALA A 406 -24.73 -16.57 25.49
C ALA A 406 -26.10 -15.85 25.42
N LYS A 407 -26.29 -14.73 26.14
CA LYS A 407 -27.55 -13.97 26.16
C LYS A 407 -27.72 -12.95 25.02
N GLY A 408 -26.83 -12.92 24.01
CA GLY A 408 -26.91 -11.96 22.91
C GLY A 408 -26.10 -12.33 21.66
N LYS A 409 -26.21 -13.57 21.17
CA LYS A 409 -25.52 -13.98 19.93
C LYS A 409 -25.97 -13.13 18.75
N GLY A 410 -25.20 -12.09 18.44
CA GLY A 410 -25.35 -11.29 17.24
C GLY A 410 -25.24 -12.16 15.99
N ARG A 411 -25.83 -11.68 14.91
CA ARG A 411 -25.77 -12.32 13.60
C ARG A 411 -24.58 -11.80 12.81
N LEU A 412 -23.97 -12.69 12.04
CA LEU A 412 -22.97 -12.31 11.04
C LEU A 412 -23.68 -11.93 9.74
N TRP A 413 -23.51 -10.68 9.33
CA TRP A 413 -23.95 -10.17 8.03
C TRP A 413 -22.76 -10.02 7.10
N VAL A 414 -23.00 -10.23 5.81
CA VAL A 414 -22.03 -9.90 4.76
C VAL A 414 -22.70 -9.20 3.59
N VAL A 415 -22.12 -8.09 3.15
CA VAL A 415 -22.50 -7.37 1.92
C VAL A 415 -21.36 -7.52 0.92
N PHE A 416 -21.61 -8.14 -0.24
CA PHE A 416 -20.55 -8.33 -1.23
C PHE A 416 -21.07 -8.45 -2.66
N GLY A 417 -20.16 -8.24 -3.61
CA GLY A 417 -20.39 -8.44 -5.04
C GLY A 417 -19.16 -9.06 -5.71
N CYS A 418 -19.23 -9.24 -7.02
CA CYS A 418 -18.10 -9.67 -7.84
C CYS A 418 -17.86 -8.70 -8.99
N GLY A 419 -16.60 -8.53 -9.39
CA GLY A 419 -16.24 -7.70 -10.53
C GLY A 419 -16.58 -8.39 -11.87
N GLY A 420 -17.07 -7.61 -12.83
CA GLY A 420 -17.19 -8.00 -14.24
C GLY A 420 -15.85 -7.90 -14.99
N ASP A 421 -15.75 -8.47 -16.19
CA ASP A 421 -14.53 -8.66 -16.98
C ASP A 421 -13.37 -9.29 -16.19
N ARG A 422 -13.70 -10.22 -15.30
CA ARG A 422 -12.77 -10.91 -14.39
C ARG A 422 -13.07 -12.41 -14.36
N ASP A 423 -12.28 -13.15 -13.60
CA ASP A 423 -12.50 -14.57 -13.37
C ASP A 423 -13.93 -14.85 -12.88
N ARG A 424 -14.69 -15.56 -13.70
CA ARG A 424 -16.08 -15.97 -13.44
C ARG A 424 -16.15 -17.19 -12.53
N THR A 425 -15.09 -18.01 -12.49
CA THR A 425 -15.07 -19.30 -11.78
C THR A 425 -15.15 -19.13 -10.26
N LYS A 426 -14.77 -17.95 -9.74
CA LYS A 426 -14.91 -17.62 -8.32
C LYS A 426 -16.32 -17.21 -7.89
N ARG A 427 -17.17 -16.72 -8.80
CA ARG A 427 -18.48 -16.13 -8.45
C ARG A 427 -19.37 -17.12 -7.68
N PRO A 428 -19.57 -18.37 -8.16
CA PRO A 428 -20.35 -19.36 -7.40
C PRO A 428 -19.68 -19.73 -6.07
N LYS A 429 -18.35 -19.87 -6.06
CA LYS A 429 -17.59 -20.23 -4.85
C LYS A 429 -17.73 -19.18 -3.75
N MET A 430 -17.77 -17.89 -4.12
CA MET A 430 -18.00 -16.79 -3.18
C MET A 430 -19.42 -16.81 -2.61
N GLY A 431 -20.44 -17.10 -3.44
CA GLY A 431 -21.81 -17.32 -2.96
C GLY A 431 -21.89 -18.46 -1.93
N ALA A 432 -21.26 -19.58 -2.22
CA ALA A 432 -21.17 -20.73 -1.31
C ALA A 432 -20.47 -20.35 0.01
N ALA A 433 -19.32 -19.68 -0.06
CA ALA A 433 -18.55 -19.20 1.08
C ALA A 433 -19.35 -18.27 2.00
N ALA A 434 -20.07 -17.30 1.41
CA ALA A 434 -20.87 -16.35 2.16
C ALA A 434 -21.99 -17.07 2.95
N CYS A 435 -22.78 -17.91 2.28
CA CYS A 435 -23.90 -18.63 2.90
C CYS A 435 -23.45 -19.75 3.86
N GLU A 436 -22.20 -20.20 3.79
CA GLU A 436 -21.63 -21.15 4.73
C GLU A 436 -21.41 -20.52 6.11
N LEU A 437 -20.85 -19.31 6.14
CA LEU A 437 -20.36 -18.70 7.38
C LEU A 437 -21.26 -17.59 7.90
N ALA A 438 -22.00 -16.87 7.04
CA ALA A 438 -22.87 -15.76 7.44
C ALA A 438 -24.33 -16.21 7.70
N ASP A 439 -24.99 -15.49 8.60
CA ASP A 439 -26.42 -15.67 8.91
C ASP A 439 -27.30 -14.91 7.91
N ARG A 440 -26.80 -13.76 7.44
CA ARG A 440 -27.45 -12.90 6.45
C ARG A 440 -26.46 -12.48 5.38
N VAL A 441 -26.85 -12.61 4.12
CA VAL A 441 -26.02 -12.32 2.96
C VAL A 441 -26.75 -11.32 2.09
N VAL A 442 -26.12 -10.19 1.78
CA VAL A 442 -26.64 -9.20 0.82
C VAL A 442 -25.72 -9.22 -0.39
N ILE A 443 -26.27 -9.66 -1.53
CA ILE A 443 -25.53 -9.77 -2.80
C ILE A 443 -25.85 -8.53 -3.62
N THR A 444 -24.80 -7.84 -4.04
CA THR A 444 -24.88 -6.55 -4.71
C THR A 444 -23.86 -6.42 -5.83
N SER A 445 -23.86 -5.28 -6.53
CA SER A 445 -22.85 -4.94 -7.53
C SER A 445 -21.52 -4.53 -6.88
N ASP A 446 -20.40 -4.91 -7.50
CA ASP A 446 -19.05 -4.41 -7.19
C ASP A 446 -18.62 -3.45 -8.32
N ASN A 447 -17.62 -3.80 -9.11
CA ASN A 447 -17.25 -3.14 -10.35
C ASN A 447 -17.78 -3.98 -11.53
N PRO A 448 -19.02 -3.78 -12.00
CA PRO A 448 -19.60 -4.57 -13.09
C PRO A 448 -18.86 -4.38 -14.42
N ARG A 449 -18.15 -3.25 -14.61
CA ARG A 449 -17.40 -2.93 -15.83
C ARG A 449 -18.33 -3.00 -17.06
N ARG A 450 -18.05 -3.89 -18.01
CA ARG A 450 -18.87 -4.06 -19.22
C ARG A 450 -19.95 -5.12 -19.09
N GLU A 451 -19.92 -5.91 -18.01
CA GLU A 451 -20.92 -6.94 -17.75
C GLU A 451 -22.18 -6.36 -17.11
N ASP A 452 -23.31 -7.01 -17.37
CA ASP A 452 -24.56 -6.72 -16.69
C ASP A 452 -24.48 -7.16 -15.20
N PRO A 453 -24.73 -6.25 -14.23
CA PRO A 453 -24.72 -6.59 -12.81
C PRO A 453 -25.61 -7.76 -12.43
N ASP A 454 -26.81 -7.86 -13.03
CA ASP A 454 -27.76 -8.93 -12.71
C ASP A 454 -27.22 -10.30 -13.12
N THR A 455 -26.57 -10.37 -14.27
CA THR A 455 -25.87 -11.60 -14.72
C THR A 455 -24.81 -12.05 -13.71
N ILE A 456 -23.99 -11.12 -13.21
CA ILE A 456 -22.97 -11.43 -12.19
C ILE A 456 -23.63 -11.95 -10.90
N ILE A 457 -24.70 -11.29 -10.45
CA ILE A 457 -25.45 -11.67 -9.26
C ILE A 457 -26.03 -13.08 -9.40
N GLN A 458 -26.60 -13.43 -10.56
CA GLN A 458 -27.12 -14.78 -10.82
C GLN A 458 -26.03 -15.85 -10.74
N GLU A 459 -24.82 -15.56 -11.21
CA GLU A 459 -23.69 -16.49 -11.10
C GLU A 459 -23.21 -16.69 -9.66
N ILE A 460 -23.29 -15.64 -8.82
CA ILE A 460 -23.04 -15.77 -7.37
C ILE A 460 -24.11 -16.68 -6.73
N LEU A 461 -25.37 -16.43 -7.06
CA LEU A 461 -26.52 -17.20 -6.54
C LEU A 461 -26.49 -18.67 -6.96
N ALA A 462 -25.93 -18.98 -8.13
CA ALA A 462 -25.80 -20.36 -8.62
C ALA A 462 -24.93 -21.24 -7.71
N GLY A 463 -24.01 -20.65 -6.94
CA GLY A 463 -23.21 -21.37 -5.94
C GLY A 463 -23.88 -21.53 -4.57
N ILE A 464 -25.06 -20.95 -4.36
CA ILE A 464 -25.77 -21.04 -3.09
C ILE A 464 -26.72 -22.23 -3.11
N GLU A 465 -26.48 -23.16 -2.17
CA GLU A 465 -27.35 -24.29 -1.89
C GLU A 465 -28.82 -23.86 -1.74
N PRO A 466 -29.79 -24.55 -2.37
CA PRO A 466 -31.20 -24.19 -2.31
C PRO A 466 -31.73 -24.00 -0.87
N SER A 467 -31.27 -24.83 0.07
CA SER A 467 -31.64 -24.75 1.50
C SER A 467 -31.16 -23.49 2.20
N LYS A 468 -30.13 -22.81 1.67
CA LYS A 468 -29.53 -21.60 2.24
C LYS A 468 -29.96 -20.32 1.53
N ARG A 469 -30.70 -20.41 0.41
CA ARG A 469 -31.12 -19.23 -0.37
C ARG A 469 -31.93 -18.21 0.43
N ALA A 470 -32.69 -18.64 1.43
CA ALA A 470 -33.43 -17.73 2.31
C ALA A 470 -32.53 -16.78 3.14
N ARG A 471 -31.22 -17.04 3.22
CA ARG A 471 -30.24 -16.14 3.86
C ARG A 471 -29.79 -15.01 2.93
N ALA A 472 -29.95 -15.17 1.61
CA ALA A 472 -29.48 -14.24 0.60
C ALA A 472 -30.58 -13.24 0.22
N THR A 473 -30.24 -11.97 0.27
CA THR A 473 -31.03 -10.85 -0.23
C THR A 473 -30.30 -10.22 -1.40
N ILE A 474 -31.01 -9.85 -2.45
CA ILE A 474 -30.44 -9.25 -3.66
C ILE A 474 -30.79 -7.77 -3.65
N GLU A 475 -29.78 -6.91 -3.74
CA GLU A 475 -29.94 -5.48 -3.94
C GLU A 475 -28.78 -5.02 -4.85
N PRO A 476 -29.01 -4.88 -6.17
CA PRO A 476 -27.95 -4.57 -7.13
C PRO A 476 -27.28 -3.21 -6.87
N ASP A 477 -27.97 -2.25 -6.27
CA ASP A 477 -27.43 -0.95 -5.90
C ASP A 477 -26.60 -1.07 -4.61
N ARG A 478 -25.29 -0.89 -4.71
CA ARG A 478 -24.36 -1.12 -3.60
C ARG A 478 -24.60 -0.19 -2.42
N GLU A 479 -24.98 1.06 -2.65
CA GLU A 479 -25.33 2.00 -1.56
C GLU A 479 -26.56 1.50 -0.82
N LYS A 480 -27.61 1.10 -1.57
CA LYS A 480 -28.84 0.57 -0.98
C LYS A 480 -28.59 -0.73 -0.23
N ALA A 481 -27.74 -1.61 -0.73
CA ALA A 481 -27.37 -2.87 -0.09
C ALA A 481 -26.66 -2.65 1.26
N ILE A 482 -25.70 -1.72 1.30
CA ILE A 482 -25.00 -1.33 2.54
C ILE A 482 -25.99 -0.74 3.54
N ARG A 483 -26.84 0.21 3.08
CA ARG A 483 -27.85 0.83 3.93
C ARG A 483 -28.82 -0.21 4.49
N LEU A 484 -29.33 -1.11 3.65
CA LEU A 484 -30.24 -2.19 4.03
C LEU A 484 -29.64 -3.01 5.18
N ALA A 485 -28.43 -3.55 4.99
CA ALA A 485 -27.76 -4.37 5.99
C ALA A 485 -27.58 -3.63 7.33
N ILE A 486 -27.13 -2.37 7.28
CA ILE A 486 -26.89 -1.56 8.48
C ILE A 486 -28.21 -1.21 9.18
N THR A 487 -29.27 -0.92 8.46
CA THR A 487 -30.57 -0.59 9.07
C THR A 487 -31.30 -1.80 9.65
N GLU A 488 -31.14 -2.99 9.05
CA GLU A 488 -31.85 -4.20 9.48
C GLU A 488 -31.11 -5.00 10.56
N ALA A 489 -29.80 -4.80 10.72
CA ALA A 489 -29.02 -5.46 11.76
C ALA A 489 -29.56 -5.17 13.16
N ALA A 490 -29.44 -6.10 14.08
CA ALA A 490 -29.79 -5.92 15.49
C ALA A 490 -28.58 -5.41 16.30
N ALA A 491 -28.82 -4.97 17.54
CA ALA A 491 -27.74 -4.76 18.49
C ALA A 491 -26.98 -6.08 18.75
N GLY A 492 -25.66 -6.03 18.78
CA GLY A 492 -24.74 -7.17 18.89
C GLY A 492 -24.33 -7.78 17.55
N ASP A 493 -24.99 -7.44 16.44
CA ASP A 493 -24.65 -7.95 15.11
C ASP A 493 -23.28 -7.43 14.63
N LEU A 494 -22.66 -8.20 13.75
CA LEU A 494 -21.42 -7.84 13.06
C LEU A 494 -21.67 -7.88 11.56
N ILE A 495 -21.40 -6.77 10.87
CA ILE A 495 -21.55 -6.63 9.42
C ILE A 495 -20.17 -6.53 8.79
N ILE A 496 -19.91 -7.33 7.76
CA ILE A 496 -18.71 -7.23 6.93
C ILE A 496 -19.12 -6.79 5.51
N ILE A 497 -18.66 -5.61 5.10
CA ILE A 497 -18.79 -5.12 3.73
C ILE A 497 -17.49 -5.52 3.00
N ALA A 498 -17.61 -6.43 2.04
CA ALA A 498 -16.47 -7.04 1.37
C ALA A 498 -16.41 -6.71 -0.13
N GLY A 499 -15.21 -6.81 -0.69
CA GLY A 499 -14.94 -6.72 -2.13
C GLY A 499 -14.08 -5.52 -2.50
N LYS A 500 -14.53 -4.30 -2.18
CA LYS A 500 -13.87 -3.05 -2.60
C LYS A 500 -12.79 -2.58 -1.65
N GLY A 501 -12.96 -2.83 -0.34
CA GLY A 501 -12.01 -2.44 0.69
C GLY A 501 -11.68 -0.94 0.67
N HIS A 502 -10.51 -0.59 0.11
CA HIS A 502 -9.99 0.78 0.07
C HIS A 502 -10.40 1.56 -1.18
N GLU A 503 -10.93 0.88 -2.21
CA GLU A 503 -11.35 1.51 -3.46
C GLU A 503 -12.50 2.49 -3.19
N ASP A 504 -12.32 3.73 -3.66
CA ASP A 504 -13.25 4.86 -3.55
C ASP A 504 -14.00 5.14 -4.86
N TYR A 505 -14.05 4.16 -5.76
CA TYR A 505 -14.74 4.27 -7.05
C TYR A 505 -15.51 3.01 -7.41
N GLN A 506 -16.56 3.16 -8.23
CA GLN A 506 -17.22 2.06 -8.93
C GLN A 506 -17.01 2.19 -10.44
N ILE A 507 -16.70 1.07 -11.12
CA ILE A 507 -16.56 1.03 -12.58
C ILE A 507 -17.87 0.51 -13.20
N LEU A 508 -18.57 1.38 -13.92
CA LEU A 508 -19.87 1.12 -14.52
C LEU A 508 -19.79 1.07 -16.06
N PRO A 509 -20.72 0.36 -16.73
CA PRO A 509 -20.83 0.40 -18.18
C PRO A 509 -21.26 1.79 -18.64
N ASP A 510 -20.69 2.29 -19.73
CA ASP A 510 -21.06 3.60 -20.30
C ASP A 510 -22.23 3.54 -21.32
N GLY A 511 -22.80 2.35 -21.52
CA GLY A 511 -23.87 2.09 -22.49
C GLY A 511 -23.43 2.09 -23.96
N LYS A 512 -22.13 2.30 -24.24
CA LYS A 512 -21.52 2.38 -25.57
C LYS A 512 -20.41 1.33 -25.78
N GLY A 513 -20.36 0.32 -24.91
CA GLY A 513 -19.33 -0.74 -24.93
C GLY A 513 -18.02 -0.36 -24.21
N GLY A 514 -17.96 0.81 -23.59
CA GLY A 514 -16.88 1.25 -22.71
C GLY A 514 -17.27 1.22 -21.24
N THR A 515 -16.47 1.90 -20.42
CA THR A 515 -16.66 1.97 -18.97
C THR A 515 -16.34 3.37 -18.48
N HIS A 516 -17.01 3.82 -17.42
CA HIS A 516 -16.66 5.04 -16.71
C HIS A 516 -16.51 4.75 -15.21
N LYS A 517 -15.76 5.62 -14.52
CA LYS A 517 -15.58 5.57 -13.06
C LYS A 517 -16.48 6.59 -12.40
N VAL A 518 -17.17 6.18 -11.33
CA VAL A 518 -17.94 7.07 -10.44
C VAL A 518 -17.37 6.97 -9.03
N HIS A 519 -17.42 8.07 -8.26
CA HIS A 519 -17.05 8.05 -6.84
C HIS A 519 -17.98 7.11 -6.07
N PHE A 520 -17.42 6.18 -5.31
CA PHE A 520 -18.15 5.27 -4.45
C PHE A 520 -17.21 4.66 -3.40
N ASP A 521 -17.44 4.97 -2.13
CA ASP A 521 -16.63 4.46 -1.02
C ASP A 521 -17.50 3.72 0.00
N ASP A 522 -17.26 2.41 0.17
CA ASP A 522 -17.95 1.56 1.15
C ASP A 522 -17.93 2.17 2.57
N ARG A 523 -16.83 2.82 2.94
CA ARG A 523 -16.62 3.41 4.27
C ARG A 523 -17.48 4.66 4.45
N GLU A 524 -17.59 5.50 3.42
CA GLU A 524 -18.44 6.69 3.44
C GLU A 524 -19.92 6.30 3.53
N HIS A 525 -20.36 5.36 2.69
CA HIS A 525 -21.73 4.88 2.69
C HIS A 525 -22.10 4.14 3.99
N ALA A 526 -21.18 3.36 4.55
CA ALA A 526 -21.40 2.71 5.84
C ALA A 526 -21.53 3.73 6.99
N ARG A 527 -20.64 4.74 7.05
CA ARG A 527 -20.73 5.82 8.06
C ARG A 527 -22.02 6.62 7.91
N ALA A 528 -22.45 6.92 6.69
CA ALA A 528 -23.72 7.61 6.43
C ALA A 528 -24.92 6.78 6.89
N ALA A 529 -24.94 5.47 6.61
CA ALA A 529 -26.00 4.57 7.05
C ALA A 529 -26.05 4.40 8.58
N LEU A 530 -24.89 4.37 9.24
CA LEU A 530 -24.81 4.34 10.71
C LEU A 530 -25.39 5.60 11.35
N LEU A 531 -25.08 6.79 10.81
CA LEU A 531 -25.67 8.05 11.29
C LEU A 531 -27.21 8.04 11.21
N LEU A 532 -27.75 7.60 10.07
CA LEU A 532 -29.20 7.47 9.88
C LEU A 532 -29.83 6.48 10.88
N ARG A 533 -29.14 5.37 11.17
CA ARG A 533 -29.60 4.39 12.16
C ARG A 533 -29.65 5.00 13.57
N SER A 534 -28.63 5.78 13.96
CA SER A 534 -28.61 6.45 15.26
C SER A 534 -29.80 7.40 15.43
N ASP A 535 -30.19 8.12 14.37
CA ASP A 535 -31.36 9.00 14.39
C ASP A 535 -32.70 8.23 14.49
N ILE A 536 -32.80 7.06 13.86
CA ILE A 536 -33.99 6.19 13.94
C ILE A 536 -34.16 5.60 15.36
N HIS A 537 -33.06 5.29 16.04
CA HIS A 537 -33.06 4.63 17.34
C HIS A 537 -32.84 5.58 18.53
N ARG A 538 -32.78 6.90 18.30
CA ARG A 538 -32.67 7.88 19.37
C ARG A 538 -33.99 7.93 20.14
N ASP A 539 -33.96 7.64 21.44
CA ASP A 539 -35.14 7.76 22.30
C ASP A 539 -35.64 9.22 22.29
N PRO A 540 -36.87 9.51 21.86
CA PRO A 540 -37.43 10.86 21.89
C PRO A 540 -37.54 11.44 23.32
N ASN A 541 -37.38 10.61 24.36
CA ASN A 541 -37.33 11.03 25.76
C ASN A 541 -35.91 11.14 26.34
N ALA A 542 -34.87 10.99 25.53
CA ALA A 542 -33.49 11.16 25.98
C ALA A 542 -33.28 12.62 26.45
N THR A 543 -32.99 12.77 27.74
CA THR A 543 -32.63 14.06 28.36
C THR A 543 -31.12 14.23 28.35
N ASP A 544 -30.65 15.47 28.19
CA ASP A 544 -29.23 15.78 28.34
C ASP A 544 -28.78 15.74 29.81
N GLN A 545 -27.49 15.96 30.08
CA GLN A 545 -26.94 16.00 31.46
C GLN A 545 -27.58 17.08 32.35
N SER A 546 -28.40 17.99 31.79
CA SER A 546 -29.15 19.02 32.51
C SER A 546 -30.63 18.65 32.74
N GLY A 547 -31.08 17.47 32.28
CA GLY A 547 -32.47 17.04 32.38
C GLY A 547 -33.41 17.70 31.37
N SER A 548 -32.87 18.36 30.34
CA SER A 548 -33.67 19.04 29.32
C SER A 548 -33.99 18.12 28.14
N PRO A 549 -35.20 18.16 27.57
CA PRO A 549 -35.50 17.43 26.34
C PRO A 549 -34.64 17.94 25.18
N VAL A 550 -34.03 17.03 24.43
CA VAL A 550 -33.27 17.39 23.23
C VAL A 550 -34.25 17.82 22.12
N ASN A 551 -34.28 19.11 21.79
CA ASN A 551 -35.15 19.64 20.73
C ASN A 551 -34.78 19.07 19.35
N ILE A 552 -35.67 18.27 18.77
CA ILE A 552 -35.56 17.76 17.41
C ILE A 552 -36.11 18.82 16.44
N VAL A 553 -35.23 19.50 15.71
CA VAL A 553 -35.62 20.31 14.54
C VAL A 553 -35.63 19.39 13.32
N THR A 554 -36.80 18.86 12.96
CA THR A 554 -37.03 18.22 11.65
C THR A 554 -37.20 19.29 10.58
N GLN A 555 -36.11 19.69 9.92
CA GLN A 555 -36.22 20.39 8.63
C GLN A 555 -36.32 19.35 7.51
N ALA A 556 -37.53 19.17 6.98
CA ALA A 556 -37.74 18.47 5.71
C ALA A 556 -37.09 19.26 4.56
N PRO A 557 -36.40 18.61 3.60
CA PRO A 557 -35.89 19.28 2.42
C PRO A 557 -37.08 19.70 1.54
N ARG A 558 -37.30 21.02 1.39
CA ARG A 558 -38.26 21.55 0.42
C ARG A 558 -37.78 21.24 -0.99
N THR A 559 -38.46 20.33 -1.65
CA THR A 559 -38.41 20.12 -3.10
C THR A 559 -38.92 21.37 -3.81
N ARG A 560 -38.11 21.93 -4.73
CA ARG A 560 -38.59 22.88 -5.75
C ARG A 560 -38.66 22.16 -7.09
N SER A 561 -39.87 21.73 -7.45
CA SER A 561 -40.25 21.46 -8.83
C SER A 561 -41.43 22.37 -9.15
N ALA A 562 -41.29 23.23 -10.16
CA ALA A 562 -42.40 23.89 -10.81
C ALA A 562 -42.10 23.99 -12.31
N ALA A 563 -43.07 23.49 -13.08
CA ALA A 563 -43.04 23.26 -14.50
C ALA A 563 -43.14 24.54 -15.36
N LEU A 564 -42.74 24.37 -16.62
CA LEU A 564 -42.90 25.28 -17.75
C LEU A 564 -44.34 25.81 -17.92
N LYS A 565 -44.46 27.09 -18.31
CA LYS A 565 -45.36 27.53 -19.40
C LYS A 565 -44.72 28.66 -20.22
N SER A 566 -44.98 28.59 -21.51
CA SER A 566 -44.48 29.35 -22.66
C SER A 566 -44.96 30.80 -22.73
N HIS A 567 -44.21 31.67 -23.43
CA HIS A 567 -44.68 32.52 -24.53
C HIS A 567 -43.49 33.21 -25.25
N ALA A 568 -43.72 33.58 -26.51
CA ALA A 568 -42.76 33.69 -27.60
C ALA A 568 -41.98 35.03 -27.74
N ALA A 569 -40.87 34.90 -28.49
CA ALA A 569 -39.90 35.79 -29.19
C ALA A 569 -40.36 37.20 -29.69
N PRO A 570 -39.51 38.09 -30.31
CA PRO A 570 -38.19 37.84 -30.94
C PRO A 570 -37.16 39.04 -30.80
N PRO A 571 -36.18 39.32 -31.72
CA PRO A 571 -34.75 39.30 -31.39
C PRO A 571 -33.95 40.59 -31.77
N GLY A 572 -32.67 40.65 -31.40
CA GLY A 572 -31.67 41.56 -31.97
C GLY A 572 -30.54 41.80 -30.97
N SER A 573 -29.26 41.93 -31.30
CA SER A 573 -28.47 41.82 -32.53
C SER A 573 -27.01 42.04 -32.09
N ALA A 574 -26.08 41.30 -32.70
CA ALA A 574 -24.65 41.63 -32.91
C ALA A 574 -23.70 41.98 -31.72
N SER A 575 -22.59 41.23 -31.69
CA SER A 575 -21.27 41.49 -31.07
C SER A 575 -20.50 42.64 -31.78
N PRO A 576 -19.22 42.99 -31.49
CA PRO A 576 -18.31 42.69 -30.35
C PRO A 576 -17.42 43.88 -29.87
N ALA A 577 -16.53 43.59 -28.88
CA ALA A 577 -15.13 44.05 -28.75
C ALA A 577 -14.73 45.21 -27.77
N LYS A 578 -13.82 44.83 -26.86
CA LYS A 578 -12.55 45.45 -26.36
C LYS A 578 -12.47 46.94 -25.97
N VAL A 579 -11.63 47.17 -24.92
CA VAL A 579 -10.67 48.27 -24.60
C VAL A 579 -10.83 48.65 -23.10
N LEU A 580 -9.92 48.21 -22.21
CA LEU A 580 -8.66 48.83 -21.75
C LEU A 580 -8.82 50.05 -20.79
N ARG A 581 -8.34 49.82 -19.56
CA ARG A 581 -7.55 50.69 -18.63
C ARG A 581 -8.01 52.11 -18.22
N HIS A 582 -8.06 52.28 -16.89
CA HIS A 582 -7.57 53.36 -16.00
C HIS A 582 -8.58 53.51 -14.84
N GLY A 583 -8.27 53.78 -13.57
CA GLY A 583 -7.06 54.16 -12.86
C GLY A 583 -7.49 54.75 -11.50
N SER A 584 -6.62 54.61 -10.49
CA SER A 584 -6.46 55.46 -9.28
C SER A 584 -7.55 55.59 -8.18
N SER A 585 -7.19 55.04 -7.00
CA SER A 585 -6.94 55.77 -5.74
C SER A 585 -8.02 55.89 -4.63
N THR A 586 -7.48 56.05 -3.40
CA THR A 586 -8.06 56.26 -2.05
C THR A 586 -8.29 54.97 -1.25
N GLY A 587 -7.84 54.78 -0.01
CA GLY A 587 -7.04 55.57 0.93
C GLY A 587 -6.94 54.84 2.30
N HIS A 588 -5.84 55.10 3.04
CA HIS A 588 -5.60 54.98 4.49
C HIS A 588 -5.74 53.64 5.30
N GLU A 589 -4.58 53.03 5.59
CA GLU A 589 -3.92 52.68 6.90
C GLU A 589 -4.68 52.64 8.26
N PRO A 590 -4.11 52.06 9.36
CA PRO A 590 -3.30 50.83 9.59
C PRO A 590 -3.75 50.12 10.95
N PRO A 591 -2.97 49.31 11.75
CA PRO A 591 -1.60 49.53 12.26
C PRO A 591 -0.66 48.30 12.30
N ALA A 592 0.60 48.62 12.61
CA ALA A 592 1.81 47.81 12.62
C ALA A 592 2.13 47.07 13.95
N LYS A 593 3.09 46.14 13.88
CA LYS A 593 4.23 45.81 14.80
C LYS A 593 4.62 44.33 14.56
N SER A 594 5.86 43.85 14.57
CA SER A 594 7.17 44.37 14.97
C SER A 594 8.27 43.48 14.36
N LYS A 595 9.39 44.06 13.90
CA LYS A 595 10.62 43.35 13.54
C LYS A 595 11.55 43.27 14.76
N SER A 596 12.15 42.11 15.00
CA SER A 596 13.34 41.94 15.86
C SER A 596 14.42 41.12 15.13
N LYS A 597 15.67 41.53 15.35
CA LYS A 597 16.94 41.10 14.72
C LYS A 597 17.33 39.63 15.01
N PRO A 598 18.27 39.04 14.25
CA PRO A 598 18.76 37.67 14.46
C PRO A 598 19.91 37.62 15.50
N SER A 599 19.95 36.54 16.29
CA SER A 599 21.01 36.20 17.24
C SER A 599 21.96 35.13 16.70
N GLU A 600 23.26 35.32 16.91
CA GLU A 600 24.37 34.41 16.57
C GLU A 600 24.33 33.07 17.35
N PRO A 601 24.98 32.00 16.83
CA PRO A 601 24.97 30.67 17.45
C PRO A 601 26.09 30.50 18.52
N PRO A 602 25.89 29.62 19.53
CA PRO A 602 26.88 29.39 20.58
C PRO A 602 27.96 28.37 20.18
N SER A 603 29.17 28.58 20.69
CA SER A 603 30.37 27.73 20.55
C SER A 603 30.30 26.46 21.43
N PRO A 604 31.04 25.37 21.09
CA PRO A 604 30.93 24.08 21.76
C PRO A 604 31.77 23.99 23.06
N PRO A 605 31.41 23.11 24.01
CA PRO A 605 32.14 22.95 25.26
C PRO A 605 33.39 22.04 25.14
N SER A 606 34.42 22.39 25.89
CA SER A 606 35.68 21.64 26.07
C SER A 606 35.52 20.41 26.98
N PRO A 607 36.38 19.37 26.87
CA PRO A 607 36.20 18.09 27.54
C PRO A 607 36.66 18.11 29.01
N PRO A 608 36.08 17.28 29.89
CA PRO A 608 36.60 17.10 31.25
C PRO A 608 37.74 16.08 31.31
N SER A 609 38.62 16.37 32.27
CA SER A 609 39.88 15.75 32.68
C SER A 609 39.76 14.34 33.26
N THR A 610 40.81 13.54 33.03
CA THR A 610 41.18 12.31 33.74
C THR A 610 41.39 12.50 35.24
N PRO A 611 41.17 11.43 36.02
CA PRO A 611 42.06 11.10 37.14
C PRO A 611 42.77 9.75 36.92
N THR A 612 43.99 9.71 37.45
CA THR A 612 44.95 8.60 37.51
C THR A 612 44.68 7.64 38.67
N ASP A 613 45.40 6.52 38.64
CA ASP A 613 45.77 5.59 39.72
C ASP A 613 44.68 4.63 40.23
N GLU A 614 44.95 3.40 40.64
CA GLU A 614 46.04 2.40 40.58
C GLU A 614 45.33 1.15 41.17
N ASP A 615 45.52 -0.05 40.60
CA ASP A 615 45.65 -1.28 41.39
C ASP A 615 45.76 -2.50 40.45
N GLU A 616 46.99 -2.97 40.32
CA GLU A 616 47.31 -4.36 40.00
C GLU A 616 47.11 -5.21 41.26
N ASP A 617 46.34 -6.31 41.21
CA ASP A 617 46.90 -7.58 41.69
C ASP A 617 46.21 -8.84 41.15
N LYS A 618 47.06 -9.88 41.11
CA LYS A 618 46.99 -11.21 40.49
C LYS A 618 45.92 -12.14 41.07
N HIS A 619 45.40 -13.08 40.26
CA HIS A 619 45.71 -14.53 40.37
C HIS A 619 44.98 -15.44 39.35
N LYS A 620 45.78 -16.30 38.68
CA LYS A 620 45.62 -17.76 38.37
C LYS A 620 44.19 -18.33 38.21
N GLY A 621 43.83 -19.18 37.24
CA GLY A 621 44.55 -20.03 36.30
C GLY A 621 43.68 -21.25 35.91
N HIS A 622 44.13 -22.00 34.90
CA HIS A 622 43.75 -23.39 34.52
C HIS A 622 42.49 -23.65 33.66
N GLN A 623 42.74 -23.68 32.34
CA GLN A 623 42.59 -24.79 31.36
C GLN A 623 42.25 -26.21 31.89
N PRO A 624 41.86 -27.19 31.03
CA PRO A 624 42.15 -27.35 29.58
C PRO A 624 41.00 -27.04 28.60
#